data_AF-A0A7S1VDS3-F1
#
_entry.id   AF-A0A7S1VDS3-F1
#
_cell.length_a   1.000
_cell.length_b   1.000
_cell.length_c   1.000
_cell.angle_alpha   90.00
_cell.angle_beta   90.00
_cell.angle_gamma   90.00
#
_symmetry.space_group_name_H-M   'P 1'
#
loop_
_entity.id
_entity.type
_entity.pdbx_description
1 polymer ?
#
loop_
_entity_poly.entity_id
_entity_poly.type
_entity_poly.pdbx_seq_one_letter_code
_entity_poly.pdbx_strand_id
1 'polypeptide(L)'
;ITWTAANISESISSGEFSQYGFSAVTDATHDYAGFVAKRDAYIQRLQGIYERNVNKDGVTLVKGSASFVDSTTVRVEPSGEHLQGKRVVIATGGRPAVPTNIPGAEHGITSDGFFELKQLPKKALVVGAGYIAVELAGIFSAFRVDTTLAVRGETFLRHGFDKDAVAAVAAEMDGNDSFHLKTKAQVSRVDKDASSGLLTVTFEDGSTVADVDCLLWAIGRVPNVERLNLDKVGVTMTKRGFVEVNEYQETVTPNIFALGDVCGHLELTPVAIKAGRAMGDRLFGGPEFAESKMDYSDVPTVVFSHPPMGVVGLTEEQAREKHGDAVKIYSSRFVNMHYSMCDTKHKTYMKLVCVGPEERVVGVHTVGLGVDEMLQGFALALKLGATKKQWDSVCAIHPTGAEELVTMR
;
A
#
# COMPACT_ATOMS: atom_id res chain seq x y z
N ILE A 1 -3.44 -6.57 10.38
CA ILE A 1 -3.58 -6.56 11.87
C ILE A 1 -4.26 -5.27 12.34
N THR A 2 -3.64 -4.09 12.22
CA THR A 2 -4.26 -2.83 12.68
C THR A 2 -5.53 -2.50 11.91
N TRP A 3 -5.54 -2.66 10.58
CA TRP A 3 -6.75 -2.55 9.76
C TRP A 3 -7.90 -3.45 10.25
N THR A 4 -7.61 -4.71 10.58
CA THR A 4 -8.60 -5.65 11.15
C THR A 4 -9.16 -5.15 12.48
N ALA A 5 -8.32 -4.63 13.37
CA ALA A 5 -8.78 -4.05 14.64
C ALA A 5 -9.63 -2.79 14.40
N ALA A 6 -9.31 -2.00 13.37
CA ALA A 6 -10.07 -0.83 12.96
C ALA A 6 -11.47 -1.24 12.42
N ASN A 7 -11.56 -2.27 11.57
CA ASN A 7 -12.85 -2.80 11.11
C ASN A 7 -13.74 -3.31 12.27
N ILE A 8 -13.14 -3.95 13.27
CA ILE A 8 -13.87 -4.38 14.47
C ILE A 8 -14.41 -3.15 15.23
N SER A 9 -13.58 -2.11 15.39
CA SER A 9 -14.01 -0.83 16.00
C SER A 9 -15.13 -0.15 15.21
N GLU A 10 -15.05 -0.16 13.88
CA GLU A 10 -16.10 0.36 12.99
C GLU A 10 -17.41 -0.42 13.13
N SER A 11 -17.35 -1.75 13.19
CA SER A 11 -18.53 -2.61 13.39
C SER A 11 -19.21 -2.37 14.75
N ILE A 12 -18.41 -2.19 15.81
CA ILE A 12 -18.90 -1.85 17.15
C ILE A 12 -19.61 -0.49 17.11
N SER A 13 -18.91 0.52 16.60
CA SER A 13 -19.33 1.91 16.73
C SER A 13 -20.38 2.34 15.72
N SER A 14 -20.58 1.62 14.62
CA SER A 14 -21.70 1.81 13.68
C SER A 14 -23.01 1.18 14.20
N GLY A 15 -22.96 0.48 15.33
CA GLY A 15 -24.10 -0.25 15.87
C GLY A 15 -24.48 -1.46 15.03
N GLU A 16 -23.59 -1.97 14.18
CA GLU A 16 -23.84 -3.16 13.34
C GLU A 16 -24.34 -4.33 14.19
N PHE A 17 -23.68 -4.58 15.33
CA PHE A 17 -24.05 -5.65 16.26
C PHE A 17 -25.49 -5.52 16.77
N SER A 18 -25.94 -4.34 17.20
CA SER A 18 -27.29 -4.16 17.72
C SER A 18 -28.35 -4.34 16.63
N GLN A 19 -28.04 -3.95 15.40
CA GLN A 19 -28.92 -4.11 14.24
C GLN A 19 -29.05 -5.57 13.79
N TYR A 20 -28.05 -6.40 14.09
CA TYR A 20 -28.15 -7.86 14.00
C TYR A 20 -28.72 -8.53 15.27
N GLY A 21 -29.16 -7.76 16.27
CA GLY A 21 -29.82 -8.26 17.47
C GLY A 21 -28.90 -8.62 18.65
N PHE A 22 -27.61 -8.25 18.60
CA PHE A 22 -26.67 -8.43 19.71
C PHE A 22 -26.76 -7.25 20.70
N SER A 23 -27.06 -7.52 21.98
CA SER A 23 -27.40 -6.49 22.98
C SER A 23 -26.24 -6.00 23.87
N ALA A 24 -25.05 -6.60 23.81
CA ALA A 24 -23.96 -6.39 24.78
C ALA A 24 -22.70 -5.69 24.22
N VAL A 25 -22.81 -4.96 23.09
CA VAL A 25 -21.63 -4.48 22.34
C VAL A 25 -21.50 -2.94 22.30
N THR A 26 -22.43 -2.18 22.87
CA THR A 26 -22.50 -0.72 22.65
C THR A 26 -21.41 0.11 23.37
N ASP A 27 -20.80 -0.42 24.44
CA ASP A 27 -19.85 0.33 25.30
C ASP A 27 -18.46 -0.30 25.38
N ALA A 28 -18.02 -0.97 24.31
CA ALA A 28 -16.70 -1.63 24.30
C ALA A 28 -15.56 -0.61 24.36
N THR A 29 -14.72 -0.69 25.39
CA THR A 29 -13.49 0.11 25.49
C THR A 29 -12.36 -0.55 24.72
N HIS A 30 -11.63 0.22 23.91
CA HIS A 30 -10.48 -0.29 23.17
C HIS A 30 -9.18 -0.04 23.95
N ASP A 31 -8.61 -1.10 24.54
CA ASP A 31 -7.24 -1.09 25.06
C ASP A 31 -6.22 -1.10 23.90
N TYR A 32 -5.99 0.08 23.31
CA TYR A 32 -5.09 0.23 22.18
C TYR A 32 -3.64 -0.14 22.54
N ALA A 33 -3.19 0.17 23.75
CA ALA A 33 -1.85 -0.16 24.21
C ALA A 33 -1.64 -1.68 24.32
N GLY A 34 -2.61 -2.40 24.90
CA GLY A 34 -2.61 -3.86 24.96
C GLY A 34 -2.71 -4.51 23.57
N PHE A 35 -3.50 -3.94 22.66
CA PHE A 35 -3.53 -4.35 21.26
C PHE A 35 -2.15 -4.19 20.59
N VAL A 36 -1.53 -3.02 20.72
CA VAL A 36 -0.20 -2.73 20.16
C VAL A 36 0.84 -3.71 20.69
N ALA A 37 0.84 -4.00 21.99
CA ALA A 37 1.74 -4.99 22.58
C ALA A 37 1.56 -6.39 21.96
N LYS A 38 0.32 -6.84 21.73
CA LYS A 38 0.04 -8.12 21.07
C LYS A 38 0.48 -8.13 19.60
N ARG A 39 0.23 -7.04 18.87
CA ARG A 39 0.70 -6.86 17.49
C ARG A 39 2.23 -6.96 17.43
N ASP A 40 2.93 -6.24 18.29
CA ASP A 40 4.40 -6.18 18.31
C ASP A 40 5.00 -7.57 18.65
N ALA A 41 4.42 -8.29 19.61
CA ALA A 41 4.82 -9.65 19.94
C ALA A 41 4.61 -10.63 18.76
N TYR A 42 3.54 -10.47 17.99
CA TYR A 42 3.31 -11.26 16.78
C TYR A 42 4.38 -10.96 15.71
N ILE A 43 4.74 -9.70 15.50
CA ILE A 43 5.82 -9.31 14.57
C ILE A 43 7.18 -9.86 15.02
N GLN A 44 7.51 -9.77 16.31
CA GLN A 44 8.74 -10.33 16.85
C GLN A 44 8.84 -11.84 16.63
N ARG A 45 7.71 -12.57 16.80
CA ARG A 45 7.63 -14.00 16.49
C ARG A 45 7.94 -14.29 15.02
N LEU A 46 7.40 -13.48 14.09
CA LEU A 46 7.67 -13.62 12.65
C LEU A 46 9.14 -13.35 12.32
N GLN A 47 9.74 -12.30 12.89
CA GLN A 47 11.18 -12.02 12.73
C GLN A 47 12.02 -13.21 13.18
N GLY A 48 11.70 -13.82 14.33
CA GLY A 48 12.38 -15.03 14.79
C GLY A 48 12.20 -16.24 13.86
N ILE A 49 11.07 -16.36 13.15
CA ILE A 49 10.89 -17.40 12.12
C ILE A 49 11.84 -17.15 10.94
N TYR A 50 11.94 -15.91 10.46
CA TYR A 50 12.86 -15.59 9.37
C TYR A 50 14.32 -15.82 9.75
N GLU A 51 14.76 -15.37 10.94
CA GLU A 51 16.12 -15.62 11.43
C GLU A 51 16.43 -17.13 11.51
N ARG A 52 15.48 -17.96 11.96
CA ARG A 52 15.66 -19.42 11.97
C ARG A 52 15.75 -20.01 10.57
N ASN A 53 14.95 -19.53 9.63
CA ASN A 53 14.95 -20.05 8.25
C ASN A 53 16.27 -19.71 7.55
N VAL A 54 16.76 -18.47 7.63
CA VAL A 54 18.05 -18.09 7.00
C VAL A 54 19.21 -18.90 7.59
N ASN A 55 19.21 -19.14 8.90
CA ASN A 55 20.23 -19.99 9.54
C ASN A 55 20.11 -21.46 9.08
N LYS A 56 18.90 -22.00 8.96
CA LYS A 56 18.66 -23.38 8.47
C LYS A 56 19.13 -23.55 7.03
N ASP A 57 19.01 -22.52 6.21
CA ASP A 57 19.44 -22.50 4.82
C ASP A 57 20.96 -22.26 4.67
N GLY A 58 21.70 -22.16 5.79
CA GLY A 58 23.15 -21.96 5.80
C GLY A 58 23.58 -20.54 5.43
N VAL A 59 22.68 -19.57 5.45
CA VAL A 59 22.98 -18.17 5.14
C VAL A 59 23.69 -17.52 6.33
N THR A 60 24.87 -16.95 6.09
CA THR A 60 25.59 -16.15 7.09
C THR A 60 24.91 -14.79 7.26
N LEU A 61 24.24 -14.59 8.41
CA LEU A 61 23.64 -13.31 8.79
C LEU A 61 24.66 -12.43 9.53
N VAL A 62 25.03 -11.29 8.93
CA VAL A 62 25.88 -10.27 9.56
C VAL A 62 25.02 -9.06 9.91
N LYS A 63 24.92 -8.73 11.20
CA LYS A 63 24.13 -7.60 11.70
C LYS A 63 24.96 -6.31 11.64
N GLY A 64 24.54 -5.36 10.81
CA GLY A 64 25.19 -4.06 10.68
C GLY A 64 24.73 -3.29 9.45
N SER A 65 25.33 -2.14 9.20
CA SER A 65 25.13 -1.35 7.99
C SER A 65 26.27 -1.61 7.02
N ALA A 66 25.94 -2.11 5.81
CA ALA A 66 26.92 -2.37 4.77
C ALA A 66 27.10 -1.16 3.84
N SER A 67 28.33 -0.92 3.39
CA SER A 67 28.67 0.08 2.37
C SER A 67 29.73 -0.47 1.42
N PHE A 68 29.70 -0.09 0.14
CA PHE A 68 30.68 -0.55 -0.83
C PHE A 68 32.07 0.02 -0.53
N VAL A 69 33.07 -0.87 -0.60
CA VAL A 69 34.49 -0.53 -0.66
C VAL A 69 34.95 -0.57 -2.12
N ASP A 70 34.55 -1.63 -2.83
CA ASP A 70 34.72 -1.84 -4.27
C ASP A 70 33.56 -2.70 -4.81
N SER A 71 33.56 -3.05 -6.09
CA SER A 71 32.44 -3.76 -6.76
C SER A 71 32.16 -5.17 -6.22
N THR A 72 33.06 -5.73 -5.41
CA THR A 72 32.96 -7.09 -4.85
C THR A 72 33.11 -7.13 -3.33
N THR A 73 33.46 -6.02 -2.69
CA THR A 73 33.71 -5.92 -1.25
C THR A 73 32.79 -4.89 -0.61
N VAL A 74 32.11 -5.28 0.47
CA VAL A 74 31.38 -4.38 1.35
C VAL A 74 32.02 -4.33 2.73
N ARG A 75 32.02 -3.16 3.36
CA ARG A 75 32.39 -2.99 4.77
C ARG A 75 31.13 -2.88 5.61
N VAL A 76 31.08 -3.61 6.72
CA VAL A 76 29.95 -3.63 7.65
C VAL A 76 30.29 -2.85 8.92
N GLU A 77 29.46 -1.86 9.27
CA GLU A 77 29.55 -1.11 10.52
C GLU A 77 28.51 -1.61 11.54
N PRO A 78 28.84 -1.66 12.85
CA PRO A 78 30.07 -1.14 13.49
C PRO A 78 31.24 -2.14 13.60
N SER A 79 31.12 -3.36 13.05
CA SER A 79 32.17 -4.39 13.22
C SER A 79 33.47 -4.06 12.48
N GLY A 80 33.40 -3.25 11.41
CA GLY A 80 34.52 -2.99 10.51
C GLY A 80 34.86 -4.17 9.60
N GLU A 81 34.04 -5.22 9.59
CA GLU A 81 34.29 -6.43 8.80
C GLU A 81 34.16 -6.16 7.30
N HIS A 82 35.09 -6.71 6.50
CA HIS A 82 35.02 -6.67 5.05
C HIS A 82 34.53 -8.02 4.52
N LEU A 83 33.40 -7.99 3.82
CA LEU A 83 32.79 -9.17 3.20
C LEU A 83 32.98 -9.10 1.69
N GLN A 84 33.48 -10.19 1.11
CA GLN A 84 33.69 -10.31 -0.32
C GLN A 84 32.69 -11.27 -0.95
N GLY A 85 32.14 -10.89 -2.10
CA GLY A 85 31.19 -11.68 -2.85
C GLY A 85 31.38 -11.50 -4.36
N LYS A 86 31.21 -12.60 -5.11
CA LYS A 86 31.23 -12.55 -6.58
C LYS A 86 30.06 -11.76 -7.17
N ARG A 87 28.97 -11.65 -6.41
CA ARG A 87 27.71 -10.98 -6.79
C ARG A 87 27.17 -10.25 -5.57
N VAL A 88 26.76 -9.01 -5.73
CA VAL A 88 26.19 -8.19 -4.64
C VAL A 88 24.79 -7.74 -5.04
N VAL A 89 23.82 -7.96 -4.16
CA VAL A 89 22.43 -7.55 -4.38
C VAL A 89 22.08 -6.43 -3.40
N ILE A 90 21.68 -5.28 -3.94
CA ILE A 90 21.18 -4.14 -3.18
C ILE A 90 19.66 -4.33 -2.98
N ALA A 91 19.26 -4.63 -1.76
CA ALA A 91 17.86 -4.79 -1.36
C ALA A 91 17.54 -3.97 -0.10
N THR A 92 18.03 -2.73 -0.04
CA THR A 92 17.97 -1.85 1.14
C THR A 92 16.61 -1.17 1.37
N GLY A 93 15.66 -1.38 0.47
CA GLY A 93 14.31 -0.82 0.53
C GLY A 93 14.31 0.70 0.51
N GLY A 94 13.33 1.29 1.20
CA GLY A 94 13.20 2.73 1.37
C GLY A 94 12.69 3.11 2.76
N ARG A 95 12.52 4.42 2.98
CA ARG A 95 12.00 5.01 4.21
C ARG A 95 10.99 6.13 3.90
N PRO A 96 10.08 6.48 4.82
CA PRO A 96 9.13 7.57 4.60
C PRO A 96 9.83 8.91 4.34
N ALA A 97 9.28 9.70 3.43
CA ALA A 97 9.74 11.06 3.19
C ALA A 97 9.12 12.04 4.19
N VAL A 98 9.94 12.96 4.70
CA VAL A 98 9.49 14.11 5.52
C VAL A 98 9.81 15.39 4.72
N PRO A 99 8.90 16.39 4.66
CA PRO A 99 9.19 17.66 4.00
C PRO A 99 10.40 18.35 4.63
N THR A 100 11.37 18.77 3.82
CA THR A 100 12.58 19.48 4.29
C THR A 100 12.45 21.00 4.24
N ASN A 101 11.43 21.51 3.55
CA ASN A 101 11.22 22.93 3.25
C ASN A 101 10.00 23.53 3.96
N ILE A 102 9.35 22.78 4.85
CA ILE A 102 8.20 23.24 5.64
C ILE A 102 8.68 23.47 7.07
N PRO A 103 8.68 24.72 7.57
CA PRO A 103 9.00 24.99 8.97
C PRO A 103 8.06 24.23 9.91
N GLY A 104 8.63 23.55 10.90
CA GLY A 104 7.90 22.74 11.89
C GLY A 104 7.51 21.34 11.40
N ALA A 105 7.97 20.90 10.22
CA ALA A 105 7.69 19.56 9.70
C ALA A 105 8.15 18.43 10.65
N GLU A 106 9.20 18.67 11.44
CA GLU A 106 9.72 17.77 12.47
C GLU A 106 8.74 17.49 13.62
N HIS A 107 7.66 18.26 13.74
CA HIS A 107 6.60 17.99 14.71
C HIS A 107 5.64 16.88 14.25
N GLY A 108 5.66 16.54 12.96
CA GLY A 108 4.89 15.42 12.43
C GLY A 108 5.63 14.08 12.56
N ILE A 109 4.87 13.00 12.50
CA ILE A 109 5.35 11.62 12.44
C ILE A 109 5.26 11.09 11.00
N THR A 110 5.79 9.91 10.77
CA THR A 110 5.64 9.15 9.52
C THR A 110 4.79 7.90 9.76
N SER A 111 4.64 7.04 8.74
CA SER A 111 4.07 5.70 8.93
C SER A 111 4.80 4.88 9.99
N ASP A 112 6.11 5.08 10.17
CA ASP A 112 6.88 4.36 11.18
C ASP A 112 6.42 4.79 12.59
N GLY A 113 6.32 6.10 12.81
CA GLY A 113 5.81 6.67 14.06
C GLY A 113 4.34 6.29 14.33
N PHE A 114 3.51 6.13 13.29
CA PHE A 114 2.14 5.63 13.45
C PHE A 114 2.12 4.26 14.13
N PHE A 115 2.98 3.34 13.69
CA PHE A 115 3.07 2.03 14.30
C PHE A 115 3.70 2.09 15.71
N GLU A 116 4.45 3.13 16.06
CA GLU A 116 4.98 3.32 17.42
C GLU A 116 3.96 3.87 18.42
N LEU A 117 2.86 4.49 17.95
CA LEU A 117 1.82 5.04 18.81
C LEU A 117 1.31 4.00 19.83
N LYS A 118 1.33 4.38 21.11
CA LYS A 118 0.81 3.56 22.22
C LYS A 118 -0.60 3.95 22.64
N GLN A 119 -1.08 5.10 22.16
CA GLN A 119 -2.44 5.59 22.36
C GLN A 119 -2.94 6.20 21.06
N LEU A 120 -4.25 6.17 20.84
CA LEU A 120 -4.87 6.84 19.71
C LEU A 120 -4.90 8.35 19.98
N PRO A 121 -4.54 9.20 18.99
CA PRO A 121 -4.77 10.64 19.09
C PRO A 121 -6.29 10.93 19.11
N LYS A 122 -6.69 12.13 19.54
CA LYS A 122 -8.09 12.56 19.41
C LYS A 122 -8.35 13.15 18.02
N LYS A 123 -7.40 13.95 17.52
CA LYS A 123 -7.40 14.53 16.17
C LYS A 123 -6.12 14.22 15.41
N ALA A 124 -6.27 13.68 14.20
CA ALA A 124 -5.17 13.37 13.30
C ALA A 124 -5.29 14.15 11.97
N LEU A 125 -4.19 14.71 11.50
CA LEU A 125 -4.06 15.25 10.15
C LEU A 125 -3.08 14.38 9.36
N VAL A 126 -3.59 13.64 8.38
CA VAL A 126 -2.77 12.84 7.46
C VAL A 126 -2.53 13.64 6.19
N VAL A 127 -1.27 13.88 5.83
CA VAL A 127 -0.90 14.61 4.62
C VAL A 127 -0.31 13.65 3.59
N GLY A 128 -0.98 13.51 2.45
CA GLY A 128 -0.60 12.56 1.41
C GLY A 128 -1.79 12.11 0.59
N ALA A 129 -1.54 11.53 -0.58
CA ALA A 129 -2.60 11.08 -1.50
C ALA A 129 -2.38 9.65 -2.03
N GLY A 130 -1.33 8.95 -1.55
CA GLY A 130 -1.05 7.56 -1.91
C GLY A 130 -1.77 6.56 -1.03
N TYR A 131 -1.59 5.26 -1.29
CA TYR A 131 -2.23 4.17 -0.56
C TYR A 131 -1.97 4.25 0.95
N ILE A 132 -0.73 4.49 1.40
CA ILE A 132 -0.42 4.65 2.84
C ILE A 132 -1.27 5.77 3.48
N ALA A 133 -1.45 6.90 2.79
CA ALA A 133 -2.22 8.01 3.34
C ALA A 133 -3.70 7.64 3.51
N VAL A 134 -4.28 6.98 2.51
CA VAL A 134 -5.68 6.54 2.53
C VAL A 134 -5.90 5.43 3.56
N GLU A 135 -5.00 4.45 3.63
CA GLU A 135 -5.05 3.34 4.60
C GLU A 135 -4.98 3.87 6.03
N LEU A 136 -4.00 4.71 6.35
CA LEU A 136 -3.83 5.21 7.72
C LEU A 136 -4.91 6.22 8.11
N ALA A 137 -5.41 7.04 7.18
CA ALA A 137 -6.55 7.90 7.43
C ALA A 137 -7.83 7.08 7.71
N GLY A 138 -8.09 6.04 6.90
CA GLY A 138 -9.21 5.12 7.12
C GLY A 138 -9.12 4.37 8.45
N ILE A 139 -7.92 3.90 8.80
CA ILE A 139 -7.68 3.23 10.09
C ILE A 139 -7.95 4.18 11.27
N PHE A 140 -7.45 5.42 11.21
CA PHE A 140 -7.72 6.41 12.26
C PHE A 140 -9.23 6.71 12.38
N SER A 141 -9.92 6.97 11.27
CA SER A 141 -11.36 7.27 11.30
C SER A 141 -12.21 6.08 11.75
N ALA A 142 -11.84 4.85 11.41
CA ALA A 142 -12.49 3.63 11.89
C ALA A 142 -12.28 3.40 13.40
N PHE A 143 -11.18 3.92 13.97
CA PHE A 143 -10.98 4.05 15.40
C PHE A 143 -11.65 5.28 16.04
N ARG A 144 -12.48 6.03 15.28
CA ARG A 144 -13.18 7.25 15.72
C ARG A 144 -12.25 8.41 16.10
N VAL A 145 -11.04 8.44 15.56
CA VAL A 145 -10.17 9.63 15.62
C VAL A 145 -10.72 10.66 14.64
N ASP A 146 -10.87 11.92 15.06
CA ASP A 146 -11.20 13.04 14.17
C ASP A 146 -10.07 13.22 13.15
N THR A 147 -10.28 12.71 11.94
CA THR A 147 -9.21 12.49 10.97
C THR A 147 -9.44 13.34 9.73
N THR A 148 -8.51 14.26 9.46
CA THR A 148 -8.47 14.97 8.19
C THR A 148 -7.40 14.35 7.29
N LEU A 149 -7.78 13.93 6.08
CA LEU A 149 -6.85 13.60 5.00
C LEU A 149 -6.67 14.82 4.09
N ALA A 150 -5.47 15.40 4.10
CA ALA A 150 -5.11 16.54 3.24
C ALA A 150 -4.38 16.08 1.98
N VAL A 151 -4.98 16.38 0.82
CA VAL A 151 -4.44 16.05 -0.51
C VAL A 151 -4.17 17.32 -1.31
N ARG A 152 -3.06 17.35 -2.07
CA ARG A 152 -2.73 18.49 -2.96
C ARG A 152 -3.65 18.58 -4.18
N GLY A 153 -4.25 17.46 -4.60
CA GLY A 153 -5.12 17.39 -5.76
C GLY A 153 -6.60 17.52 -5.42
N GLU A 154 -7.45 17.17 -6.39
CA GLU A 154 -8.91 17.07 -6.21
C GLU A 154 -9.34 15.82 -5.43
N THR A 155 -8.51 14.77 -5.41
CA THR A 155 -8.77 13.51 -4.69
C THR A 155 -7.47 12.75 -4.43
N PHE A 156 -7.55 11.67 -3.66
CA PHE A 156 -6.47 10.70 -3.42
C PHE A 156 -6.37 9.67 -4.56
N LEU A 157 -5.31 8.85 -4.55
CA LEU A 157 -5.10 7.71 -5.45
C LEU A 157 -5.20 8.06 -6.96
N ARG A 158 -4.73 9.25 -7.35
CA ARG A 158 -4.86 9.75 -8.74
C ARG A 158 -3.99 9.04 -9.78
N HIS A 159 -2.98 8.28 -9.36
CA HIS A 159 -2.03 7.65 -10.27
C HIS A 159 -2.11 6.13 -10.13
N GLY A 160 -2.45 5.44 -11.22
CA GLY A 160 -2.50 3.98 -11.26
C GLY A 160 -3.80 3.34 -10.77
N PHE A 161 -4.83 4.13 -10.43
CA PHE A 161 -6.14 3.64 -9.97
C PHE A 161 -7.27 4.14 -10.87
N ASP A 162 -8.32 3.33 -11.02
CA ASP A 162 -9.50 3.69 -11.81
C ASP A 162 -10.34 4.75 -11.08
N LYS A 163 -10.74 5.81 -11.80
CA LYS A 163 -11.42 6.98 -11.22
C LYS A 163 -12.75 6.61 -10.55
N ASP A 164 -13.47 5.63 -11.06
CA ASP A 164 -14.76 5.23 -10.48
C ASP A 164 -14.56 4.43 -9.20
N ALA A 165 -13.52 3.59 -9.14
CA ALA A 165 -13.15 2.89 -7.91
C ALA A 165 -12.68 3.89 -6.83
N VAL A 166 -11.87 4.88 -7.19
CA VAL A 166 -11.47 5.96 -6.27
C VAL A 166 -12.69 6.74 -5.78
N ALA A 167 -13.62 7.08 -6.66
CA ALA A 167 -14.87 7.76 -6.28
C ALA A 167 -15.74 6.91 -5.35
N ALA A 168 -15.78 5.59 -5.55
CA ALA A 168 -16.49 4.67 -4.67
C ALA A 168 -15.87 4.63 -3.26
N VAL A 169 -14.54 4.57 -3.15
CA VAL A 169 -13.85 4.66 -1.84
C VAL A 169 -14.12 6.01 -1.18
N ALA A 170 -13.99 7.11 -1.93
CA ALA A 170 -14.22 8.45 -1.39
C ALA A 170 -15.65 8.62 -0.86
N ALA A 171 -16.65 8.12 -1.59
CA ALA A 171 -18.05 8.20 -1.17
C ALA A 171 -18.35 7.40 0.11
N GLU A 172 -17.72 6.23 0.29
CA GLU A 172 -17.92 5.44 1.51
C GLU A 172 -17.16 6.04 2.70
N MET A 173 -15.96 6.57 2.49
CA MET A 173 -15.20 7.26 3.55
C MET A 173 -15.87 8.57 3.98
N ASP A 174 -16.49 9.32 3.06
CA ASP A 174 -17.25 10.55 3.36
C ASP A 174 -18.47 10.28 4.26
N GLY A 175 -19.01 9.06 4.23
CA GLY A 175 -20.07 8.62 5.13
C GLY A 175 -19.63 8.34 6.57
N ASN A 176 -18.32 8.39 6.87
CA ASN A 176 -17.79 8.26 8.22
C ASN A 176 -17.59 9.64 8.85
N ASP A 177 -18.38 9.96 9.88
CA ASP A 177 -18.33 11.27 10.57
C ASP A 177 -16.96 11.64 11.16
N SER A 178 -16.08 10.65 11.37
CA SER A 178 -14.71 10.87 11.85
C SER A 178 -13.69 11.10 10.73
N PHE A 179 -14.11 11.11 9.47
CA PHE A 179 -13.25 11.32 8.31
C PHE A 179 -13.60 12.63 7.58
N HIS A 180 -12.57 13.39 7.25
CA HIS A 180 -12.69 14.63 6.50
C HIS A 180 -11.65 14.68 5.38
N LEU A 181 -12.08 14.97 4.15
CA LEU A 181 -11.18 15.17 3.03
C LEU A 181 -10.95 16.66 2.79
N LYS A 182 -9.70 17.12 2.94
CA LYS A 182 -9.29 18.48 2.53
C LYS A 182 -8.52 18.41 1.22
N THR A 183 -9.14 18.88 0.14
CA THR A 183 -8.55 18.92 -1.19
C THR A 183 -7.76 20.21 -1.43
N LYS A 184 -6.92 20.23 -2.48
CA LYS A 184 -6.08 21.39 -2.85
C LYS A 184 -5.24 21.93 -1.68
N ALA A 185 -4.84 21.03 -0.80
CA ALA A 185 -4.23 21.36 0.48
C ALA A 185 -2.71 21.21 0.41
N GLN A 186 -2.00 22.33 0.37
CA GLN A 186 -0.55 22.37 0.46
C GLN A 186 -0.14 22.99 1.80
N VAL A 187 0.50 22.20 2.67
CA VAL A 187 0.97 22.69 3.98
C VAL A 187 2.13 23.65 3.77
N SER A 188 2.08 24.81 4.43
CA SER A 188 3.10 25.85 4.39
C SER A 188 3.91 25.94 5.69
N ARG A 189 3.27 25.67 6.84
CA ARG A 189 3.90 25.76 8.17
C ARG A 189 3.16 24.90 9.19
N VAL A 190 3.90 24.39 10.17
CA VAL A 190 3.37 23.70 11.35
C VAL A 190 3.86 24.43 12.59
N ASP A 191 2.96 24.94 13.40
CA ASP A 191 3.28 25.54 14.69
C ASP A 191 2.88 24.58 15.82
N LYS A 192 3.73 24.45 16.85
CA LYS A 192 3.43 23.66 18.05
C LYS A 192 3.18 24.58 19.23
N ASP A 193 2.02 24.46 19.85
CA ASP A 193 1.72 25.19 21.07
C ASP A 193 2.54 24.62 22.24
N ALA A 194 3.27 25.50 22.93
CA ALA A 194 4.18 25.08 24.00
C ALA A 194 3.45 24.60 25.26
N SER A 195 2.20 25.03 25.48
CA SER A 195 1.45 24.73 26.70
C SER A 195 0.69 23.40 26.62
N SER A 196 0.06 23.13 25.49
CA SER A 196 -0.77 21.95 25.23
C SER A 196 -0.02 20.88 24.44
N GLY A 197 1.02 21.25 23.70
CA GLY A 197 1.72 20.36 22.77
C GLY A 197 0.99 20.11 21.45
N LEU A 198 -0.19 20.71 21.25
CA LEU A 198 -1.02 20.55 20.05
C LEU A 198 -0.43 21.33 18.87
N LEU A 199 -0.74 20.84 17.66
CA LEU A 199 -0.25 21.43 16.42
C LEU A 199 -1.33 22.28 15.74
N THR A 200 -0.91 23.41 15.18
CA THR A 200 -1.68 24.17 14.20
C THR A 200 -0.98 24.07 12.85
N VAL A 201 -1.67 23.49 11.87
CA VAL A 201 -1.14 23.30 10.52
C VAL A 201 -1.74 24.35 9.59
N THR A 202 -0.89 25.18 9.01
CA THR A 202 -1.25 26.24 8.06
C THR A 202 -1.02 25.77 6.63
N PHE A 203 -1.96 26.07 5.75
CA PHE A 203 -1.88 25.78 4.32
C PHE A 203 -1.51 27.04 3.51
N GLU A 204 -1.08 26.87 2.26
CA GLU A 204 -0.69 28.00 1.39
C GLU A 204 -1.84 28.94 1.05
N ASP A 205 -3.09 28.47 1.11
CA ASP A 205 -4.30 29.29 0.93
C ASP A 205 -4.64 30.13 2.18
N GLY A 206 -3.84 30.03 3.24
CA GLY A 206 -4.04 30.72 4.52
C GLY A 206 -5.02 30.03 5.47
N SER A 207 -5.69 28.95 5.05
CA SER A 207 -6.52 28.15 5.94
C SER A 207 -5.68 27.38 6.96
N THR A 208 -6.28 27.00 8.08
CA THR A 208 -5.60 26.26 9.15
C THR A 208 -6.44 25.07 9.64
N VAL A 209 -5.75 24.06 10.18
CA VAL A 209 -6.32 23.01 11.02
C VAL A 209 -5.63 23.08 12.36
N ALA A 210 -6.37 23.44 13.41
CA ALA A 210 -5.87 23.61 14.77
C ALA A 210 -6.16 22.37 15.65
N ASP A 211 -5.52 22.35 16.82
CA ASP A 211 -5.67 21.32 17.85
C ASP A 211 -5.36 19.90 17.36
N VAL A 212 -4.40 19.76 16.45
CA VAL A 212 -3.98 18.47 15.91
C VAL A 212 -3.05 17.78 16.90
N ASP A 213 -3.45 16.60 17.40
CA ASP A 213 -2.61 15.78 18.28
C ASP A 213 -1.55 15.00 17.48
N CYS A 214 -1.89 14.61 16.25
CA CYS A 214 -1.04 13.78 15.40
C CYS A 214 -1.04 14.30 13.96
N LEU A 215 0.10 14.86 13.52
CA LEU A 215 0.35 15.15 12.11
C LEU A 215 1.13 13.99 11.50
N LEU A 216 0.61 13.35 10.46
CA LEU A 216 1.25 12.22 9.78
C LEU A 216 1.64 12.58 8.35
N TRP A 217 2.93 12.46 8.03
CA TRP A 217 3.46 12.60 6.68
C TRP A 217 3.43 11.26 5.93
N ALA A 218 2.53 11.16 4.95
CA ALA A 218 2.41 10.03 4.03
C ALA A 218 2.59 10.51 2.57
N ILE A 219 3.63 11.31 2.34
CA ILE A 219 3.89 12.02 1.08
C ILE A 219 4.78 11.27 0.08
N GLY A 220 5.09 10.01 0.37
CA GLY A 220 5.97 9.16 -0.45
C GLY A 220 7.12 8.58 0.36
N ARG A 221 7.99 7.82 -0.34
CA ARG A 221 9.14 7.15 0.22
C ARG A 221 10.40 7.51 -0.56
N VAL A 222 11.55 7.43 0.10
CA VAL A 222 12.87 7.63 -0.50
C VAL A 222 13.71 6.36 -0.34
N PRO A 223 14.51 5.98 -1.34
CA PRO A 223 15.30 4.76 -1.30
C PRO A 223 16.47 4.90 -0.31
N ASN A 224 16.87 3.80 0.34
CA ASN A 224 17.96 3.78 1.31
C ASN A 224 19.30 3.54 0.58
N VAL A 225 19.94 4.61 0.12
CA VAL A 225 21.11 4.56 -0.79
C VAL A 225 22.28 5.41 -0.31
N GLU A 226 22.03 6.38 0.57
CA GLU A 226 23.00 7.41 0.95
C GLU A 226 24.23 6.85 1.65
N ARG A 227 24.09 5.71 2.33
CA ARG A 227 25.18 5.05 3.07
C ARG A 227 25.90 3.98 2.26
N LEU A 228 25.48 3.73 1.01
CA LEU A 228 26.00 2.61 0.24
C LEU A 228 27.31 2.91 -0.49
N ASN A 229 27.71 4.18 -0.67
CA ASN A 229 28.85 4.57 -1.51
C ASN A 229 28.70 4.07 -2.96
N LEU A 230 27.52 4.24 -3.57
CA LEU A 230 27.24 3.76 -4.93
C LEU A 230 28.16 4.40 -6.00
N ASP A 231 28.58 5.63 -5.75
CA ASP A 231 29.53 6.39 -6.56
C ASP A 231 30.88 5.67 -6.72
N LYS A 232 31.37 5.02 -5.65
CA LYS A 232 32.65 4.27 -5.67
C LYS A 232 32.63 3.06 -6.60
N VAL A 233 31.45 2.52 -6.87
CA VAL A 233 31.26 1.31 -7.67
C VAL A 233 30.56 1.60 -9.00
N GLY A 234 30.36 2.88 -9.35
CA GLY A 234 29.81 3.30 -10.63
C GLY A 234 28.34 2.93 -10.84
N VAL A 235 27.58 2.64 -9.78
CA VAL A 235 26.14 2.34 -9.88
C VAL A 235 25.38 3.64 -10.13
N THR A 236 24.60 3.69 -11.20
CA THR A 236 23.79 4.86 -11.55
C THR A 236 22.45 4.87 -10.84
N MET A 237 21.90 6.08 -10.71
CA MET A 237 20.62 6.34 -10.06
C MET A 237 19.76 7.20 -10.97
N THR A 238 18.46 6.94 -10.95
CA THR A 238 17.46 7.75 -11.65
C THR A 238 17.48 9.17 -11.10
N LYS A 239 16.88 10.12 -11.84
CA LYS A 239 16.67 11.49 -11.35
C LYS A 239 15.87 11.57 -10.03
N ARG A 240 15.12 10.52 -9.69
CA ARG A 240 14.34 10.40 -8.46
C ARG A 240 15.13 9.76 -7.30
N GLY A 241 16.38 9.39 -7.52
CA GLY A 241 17.27 8.81 -6.50
C GLY A 241 17.19 7.30 -6.34
N PHE A 242 16.47 6.58 -7.20
CA PHE A 242 16.40 5.11 -7.18
C PHE A 242 17.54 4.48 -7.97
N VAL A 243 18.01 3.30 -7.55
CA VAL A 243 19.04 2.54 -8.29
C VAL A 243 18.49 2.12 -9.64
N GLU A 244 19.23 2.41 -10.71
CA GLU A 244 18.84 2.02 -12.07
C GLU A 244 19.18 0.55 -12.33
N VAL A 245 18.19 -0.20 -12.82
CA VAL A 245 18.36 -1.58 -13.24
C VAL A 245 17.65 -1.88 -14.55
N ASN A 246 18.12 -2.90 -15.27
CA ASN A 246 17.40 -3.47 -16.40
C ASN A 246 16.27 -4.43 -15.93
N GLU A 247 15.58 -5.07 -16.89
CA GLU A 247 14.48 -6.01 -16.62
C GLU A 247 14.90 -7.27 -15.82
N TYR A 248 16.20 -7.55 -15.75
CA TYR A 248 16.81 -8.67 -15.02
C TYR A 248 17.40 -8.25 -13.66
N GLN A 249 17.11 -7.04 -13.19
CA GLN A 249 17.58 -6.49 -11.90
C GLN A 249 19.09 -6.21 -11.87
N GLU A 250 19.72 -6.08 -13.04
CA GLU A 250 21.14 -5.77 -13.16
C GLU A 250 21.36 -4.27 -13.21
N THR A 251 22.32 -3.77 -12.43
CA THR A 251 22.80 -2.39 -12.57
C THR A 251 23.75 -2.28 -13.78
N VAL A 252 24.16 -1.06 -14.12
CA VAL A 252 25.21 -0.83 -15.13
C VAL A 252 26.57 -1.41 -14.71
N THR A 253 26.79 -1.66 -13.42
CA THR A 253 28.03 -2.23 -12.90
C THR A 253 27.94 -3.76 -12.89
N PRO A 254 28.86 -4.47 -13.56
CA PRO A 254 28.87 -5.92 -13.56
C PRO A 254 28.88 -6.50 -12.15
N ASN A 255 28.13 -7.59 -11.96
CA ASN A 255 27.98 -8.32 -10.69
C ASN A 255 27.22 -7.59 -9.57
N ILE A 256 26.76 -6.36 -9.80
CA ILE A 256 25.89 -5.63 -8.86
C ILE A 256 24.46 -5.63 -9.40
N PHE A 257 23.55 -6.08 -8.56
CA PHE A 257 22.12 -6.17 -8.82
C PHE A 257 21.36 -5.32 -7.81
N ALA A 258 20.12 -4.94 -8.13
CA ALA A 258 19.24 -4.29 -7.16
C ALA A 258 17.78 -4.71 -7.36
N LEU A 259 17.03 -4.82 -6.26
CA LEU A 259 15.62 -5.20 -6.30
C LEU A 259 14.81 -4.61 -5.15
N GLY A 260 13.48 -4.61 -5.31
CA GLY A 260 12.54 -4.03 -4.36
C GLY A 260 12.48 -2.50 -4.43
N ASP A 261 12.03 -1.86 -3.35
CA ASP A 261 11.73 -0.42 -3.31
C ASP A 261 12.92 0.46 -3.72
N VAL A 262 14.15 -0.01 -3.53
CA VAL A 262 15.37 0.75 -3.90
C VAL A 262 15.45 1.06 -5.41
N CYS A 263 14.71 0.32 -6.24
CA CYS A 263 14.66 0.50 -7.70
C CYS A 263 13.48 1.37 -8.17
N GLY A 264 12.48 1.62 -7.32
CA GLY A 264 11.37 2.54 -7.62
C GLY A 264 10.39 2.08 -8.73
N HIS A 265 10.31 0.78 -9.01
CA HIS A 265 9.35 0.20 -9.96
C HIS A 265 7.94 0.09 -9.35
N LEU A 266 7.68 -0.99 -8.59
CA LEU A 266 6.47 -1.20 -7.80
C LEU A 266 6.89 -1.56 -6.37
N GLU A 267 6.57 -0.69 -5.42
CA GLU A 267 6.98 -0.78 -4.01
C GLU A 267 6.05 -1.73 -3.22
N LEU A 268 6.03 -3.00 -3.63
CA LEU A 268 5.18 -4.06 -3.07
C LEU A 268 6.01 -5.27 -2.65
N THR A 269 5.73 -5.82 -1.47
CA THR A 269 6.45 -6.99 -0.94
C THR A 269 6.43 -8.20 -1.89
N PRO A 270 5.29 -8.61 -2.49
CA PRO A 270 5.27 -9.74 -3.42
C PRO A 270 6.12 -9.52 -4.68
N VAL A 271 6.24 -8.26 -5.14
CA VAL A 271 7.07 -7.89 -6.29
C VAL A 271 8.54 -8.09 -5.94
N ALA A 272 9.00 -7.59 -4.79
CA ALA A 272 10.38 -7.79 -4.33
C ALA A 272 10.72 -9.29 -4.16
N ILE A 273 9.81 -10.08 -3.58
CA ILE A 273 9.99 -11.52 -3.40
C ILE A 273 10.07 -12.22 -4.77
N LYS A 274 9.17 -11.93 -5.70
CA LYS A 274 9.14 -12.57 -7.01
C LYS A 274 10.36 -12.20 -7.85
N ALA A 275 10.79 -10.94 -7.82
CA ALA A 275 12.03 -10.48 -8.47
C ALA A 275 13.27 -11.17 -7.87
N GLY A 276 13.35 -11.27 -6.54
CA GLY A 276 14.45 -11.97 -5.88
C GLY A 276 14.51 -13.46 -6.21
N ARG A 277 13.36 -14.14 -6.25
CA ARG A 277 13.27 -15.55 -6.67
C ARG A 277 13.66 -15.73 -8.12
N ALA A 278 13.11 -14.93 -9.04
CA ALA A 278 13.43 -15.01 -10.46
C ALA A 278 14.92 -14.76 -10.73
N MET A 279 15.50 -13.78 -10.05
CA MET A 279 16.94 -13.52 -10.09
C MET A 279 17.75 -14.70 -9.52
N GLY A 280 17.32 -15.29 -8.40
CA GLY A 280 17.93 -16.50 -7.84
C GLY A 280 17.93 -17.67 -8.83
N ASP A 281 16.78 -17.95 -9.44
CA ASP A 281 16.62 -18.97 -10.48
C ASP A 281 17.56 -18.71 -11.66
N ARG A 282 17.60 -17.46 -12.15
CA ARG A 282 18.46 -17.07 -13.28
C ARG A 282 19.95 -17.22 -12.98
N LEU A 283 20.35 -16.83 -11.77
CA LEU A 283 21.75 -16.78 -11.39
C LEU A 283 22.32 -18.14 -10.98
N PHE A 284 21.48 -19.07 -10.52
CA PHE A 284 21.91 -20.31 -9.87
C PHE A 284 21.11 -21.56 -10.25
N GLY A 285 19.99 -21.44 -10.96
CA GLY A 285 19.05 -22.53 -11.25
C GLY A 285 19.41 -23.40 -12.47
N GLY A 286 20.28 -22.93 -13.37
CA GLY A 286 20.67 -23.67 -14.58
C GLY A 286 20.10 -23.07 -15.88
N PRO A 287 20.37 -23.70 -17.04
CA PRO A 287 20.02 -23.15 -18.36
C PRO A 287 18.52 -22.90 -18.58
N GLU A 288 17.65 -23.70 -17.97
CA GLU A 288 16.20 -23.57 -18.09
C GLU A 288 15.64 -22.29 -17.45
N PHE A 289 16.39 -21.69 -16.52
CA PHE A 289 16.03 -20.45 -15.83
C PHE A 289 16.78 -19.22 -16.35
N ALA A 290 17.58 -19.36 -17.43
CA ALA A 290 18.43 -18.28 -17.94
C ALA A 290 17.67 -16.98 -18.26
N GLU A 291 16.39 -17.09 -18.61
CA GLU A 291 15.51 -15.95 -18.93
C GLU A 291 14.53 -15.58 -17.81
N SER A 292 14.71 -16.15 -16.60
CA SER A 292 13.81 -15.88 -15.47
C SER A 292 13.90 -14.42 -15.04
N LYS A 293 12.75 -13.73 -15.06
CA LYS A 293 12.63 -12.31 -14.69
C LYS A 293 11.26 -12.01 -14.08
N MET A 294 11.18 -10.88 -13.37
CA MET A 294 9.91 -10.36 -12.89
C MET A 294 9.13 -9.71 -14.03
N ASP A 295 7.88 -10.14 -14.22
CA ASP A 295 6.94 -9.45 -15.09
C ASP A 295 6.14 -8.42 -14.28
N TYR A 296 6.40 -7.14 -14.55
CA TYR A 296 5.77 -6.01 -13.87
C TYR A 296 4.39 -5.66 -14.43
N SER A 297 3.90 -6.36 -15.45
CA SER A 297 2.54 -6.19 -15.96
C SER A 297 1.50 -6.84 -15.05
N ASP A 298 0.36 -6.17 -14.92
CA ASP A 298 -0.85 -6.69 -14.28
C ASP A 298 -0.63 -7.21 -12.85
N VAL A 299 0.21 -6.53 -12.07
CA VAL A 299 0.43 -6.87 -10.66
C VAL A 299 -0.82 -6.51 -9.85
N PRO A 300 -1.51 -7.48 -9.23
CA PRO A 300 -2.69 -7.19 -8.40
C PRO A 300 -2.28 -6.45 -7.13
N THR A 301 -3.08 -5.44 -6.77
CA THR A 301 -2.84 -4.60 -5.60
C THR A 301 -4.14 -4.44 -4.81
N VAL A 302 -4.04 -4.51 -3.49
CA VAL A 302 -5.13 -4.15 -2.56
C VAL A 302 -4.70 -2.91 -1.79
N VAL A 303 -5.58 -1.93 -1.72
CA VAL A 303 -5.48 -0.79 -0.80
C VAL A 303 -6.44 -1.07 0.35
N PHE A 304 -5.91 -1.16 1.56
CA PHE A 304 -6.70 -1.40 2.77
C PHE A 304 -7.39 -0.11 3.27
N SER A 305 -8.12 0.55 2.37
CA SER A 305 -9.05 1.63 2.71
C SER A 305 -10.28 1.09 3.45
N HIS A 306 -11.20 1.98 3.81
CA HIS A 306 -12.48 1.63 4.44
C HIS A 306 -13.61 2.09 3.52
N PRO A 307 -14.22 1.19 2.71
CA PRO A 307 -13.93 -0.24 2.55
C PRO A 307 -12.65 -0.49 1.71
N PRO A 308 -12.12 -1.73 1.67
CA PRO A 308 -10.92 -2.03 0.90
C PRO A 308 -11.18 -1.92 -0.60
N MET A 309 -10.12 -1.69 -1.37
CA MET A 309 -10.14 -1.61 -2.83
C MET A 309 -9.14 -2.59 -3.43
N GLY A 310 -9.58 -3.40 -4.40
CA GLY A 310 -8.75 -4.29 -5.18
C GLY A 310 -8.63 -3.82 -6.64
N VAL A 311 -7.41 -3.80 -7.18
CA VAL A 311 -7.15 -3.40 -8.57
C VAL A 311 -6.14 -4.32 -9.25
N VAL A 312 -6.39 -4.66 -10.51
CA VAL A 312 -5.43 -5.36 -11.38
C VAL A 312 -5.65 -4.97 -12.84
N GLY A 313 -4.56 -4.80 -13.58
CA GLY A 313 -4.58 -4.43 -15.00
C GLY A 313 -4.81 -2.94 -15.25
N LEU A 314 -5.32 -2.61 -16.42
CA LEU A 314 -5.52 -1.25 -16.90
C LEU A 314 -6.72 -0.58 -16.25
N THR A 315 -6.59 0.70 -15.89
CA THR A 315 -7.74 1.57 -15.65
C THR A 315 -8.51 1.81 -16.95
N GLU A 316 -9.75 2.30 -16.87
CA GLU A 316 -10.48 2.70 -18.08
C GLU A 316 -9.72 3.77 -18.87
N GLU A 317 -9.12 4.75 -18.19
CA GLU A 317 -8.34 5.82 -18.84
C GLU A 317 -7.14 5.26 -19.60
N GLN A 318 -6.37 4.37 -18.98
CA GLN A 318 -5.23 3.72 -19.64
C GLN A 318 -5.66 2.81 -20.80
N ALA A 319 -6.78 2.09 -20.63
CA ALA A 319 -7.31 1.26 -21.69
C ALA A 319 -7.77 2.09 -22.88
N ARG A 320 -8.43 3.23 -22.65
CA ARG A 320 -8.87 4.15 -23.72
C ARG A 320 -7.71 4.84 -24.40
N GLU A 321 -6.68 5.24 -23.65
CA GLU A 321 -5.44 5.78 -24.23
C GLU A 321 -4.78 4.78 -25.19
N LYS A 322 -4.77 3.49 -24.81
CA LYS A 322 -4.09 2.44 -25.57
C LYS A 322 -4.94 1.83 -26.71
N HIS A 323 -6.26 1.74 -26.53
CA HIS A 323 -7.15 0.97 -27.40
C HIS A 323 -8.30 1.78 -28.00
N GLY A 324 -8.46 3.06 -27.64
CA GLY A 324 -9.50 3.94 -28.18
C GLY A 324 -10.91 3.41 -27.96
N ASP A 325 -11.71 3.44 -29.03
CA ASP A 325 -13.13 3.04 -29.00
C ASP A 325 -13.34 1.53 -28.88
N ALA A 326 -12.28 0.71 -28.92
CA ALA A 326 -12.36 -0.72 -28.69
C ALA A 326 -12.61 -1.09 -27.22
N VAL A 327 -12.63 -0.11 -26.31
CA VAL A 327 -12.87 -0.33 -24.87
C VAL A 327 -14.35 -0.44 -24.58
N LYS A 328 -14.73 -1.52 -23.87
CA LYS A 328 -16.06 -1.71 -23.30
C LYS A 328 -15.96 -1.87 -21.79
N ILE A 329 -16.87 -1.24 -21.06
CA ILE A 329 -16.90 -1.22 -19.60
C ILE A 329 -18.14 -1.96 -19.13
N TYR A 330 -17.97 -2.81 -18.11
CA TYR A 330 -19.05 -3.36 -17.30
C TYR A 330 -18.86 -2.89 -15.87
N SER A 331 -19.92 -2.50 -15.20
CA SER A 331 -19.86 -2.17 -13.78
C SER A 331 -21.12 -2.56 -13.04
N SER A 332 -20.97 -2.86 -11.76
CA SER A 332 -22.07 -3.16 -10.84
C SER A 332 -21.88 -2.37 -9.55
N ARG A 333 -22.98 -1.93 -8.95
CA ARG A 333 -23.01 -1.30 -7.63
C ARG A 333 -24.19 -1.86 -6.84
N PHE A 334 -23.91 -2.45 -5.69
CA PHE A 334 -24.91 -3.14 -4.87
C PHE A 334 -24.60 -2.95 -3.39
N VAL A 335 -25.59 -3.18 -2.52
CA VAL A 335 -25.39 -3.20 -1.07
C VAL A 335 -24.78 -4.54 -0.69
N ASN A 336 -23.67 -4.54 0.04
CA ASN A 336 -23.09 -5.80 0.50
C ASN A 336 -24.06 -6.46 1.50
N MET A 337 -24.31 -7.77 1.36
CA MET A 337 -25.27 -8.50 2.20
C MET A 337 -24.97 -8.38 3.69
N HIS A 338 -23.70 -8.19 4.05
CA HIS A 338 -23.26 -7.90 5.42
C HIS A 338 -23.95 -6.69 6.05
N TYR A 339 -24.37 -5.70 5.26
CA TYR A 339 -25.08 -4.51 5.73
C TYR A 339 -26.58 -4.55 5.46
N SER A 340 -27.13 -5.72 5.10
CA SER A 340 -28.55 -5.87 4.74
C SER A 340 -29.49 -5.57 5.91
N MET A 341 -29.08 -5.81 7.15
CA MET A 341 -29.85 -5.47 8.36
C MET A 341 -29.50 -4.10 8.95
N CYS A 342 -28.42 -3.47 8.48
CA CYS A 342 -27.96 -2.18 9.01
C CYS A 342 -28.65 -0.99 8.34
N ASP A 343 -28.93 0.08 9.07
CA ASP A 343 -29.46 1.36 8.58
C ASP A 343 -28.51 1.97 7.54
N THR A 344 -27.20 1.95 7.82
CA THR A 344 -26.17 2.34 6.86
C THR A 344 -25.91 1.20 5.87
N LYS A 345 -26.29 1.42 4.61
CA LYS A 345 -26.15 0.47 3.51
C LYS A 345 -24.84 0.69 2.73
N HIS A 346 -23.71 0.29 3.31
CA HIS A 346 -22.42 0.36 2.63
C HIS A 346 -22.44 -0.44 1.32
N LYS A 347 -21.87 0.16 0.27
CA LYS A 347 -21.97 -0.38 -1.09
C LYS A 347 -20.67 -1.06 -1.51
N THR A 348 -20.83 -2.08 -2.34
CA THR A 348 -19.76 -2.66 -3.13
C THR A 348 -19.85 -2.12 -4.55
N TYR A 349 -18.71 -1.74 -5.12
CA TYR A 349 -18.55 -1.32 -6.51
C TYR A 349 -17.58 -2.27 -7.21
N MET A 350 -17.90 -2.66 -8.43
CA MET A 350 -17.05 -3.52 -9.23
C MET A 350 -17.09 -3.08 -10.69
N LYS A 351 -15.95 -3.20 -11.37
CA LYS A 351 -15.77 -2.78 -12.76
C LYS A 351 -14.86 -3.75 -13.50
N LEU A 352 -15.28 -4.14 -14.70
CA LEU A 352 -14.45 -4.81 -15.71
C LEU A 352 -14.15 -3.86 -16.86
N VAL A 353 -12.89 -3.84 -17.28
CA VAL A 353 -12.42 -3.13 -18.47
C VAL A 353 -12.09 -4.18 -19.53
N CYS A 354 -12.85 -4.18 -20.62
CA CYS A 354 -12.72 -5.11 -21.73
C CYS A 354 -12.22 -4.40 -22.99
N VAL A 355 -11.47 -5.10 -23.84
CA VAL A 355 -10.98 -4.56 -25.12
C VAL A 355 -11.25 -5.48 -26.31
N GLY A 356 -11.60 -4.87 -27.44
CA GLY A 356 -11.76 -5.55 -28.73
C GLY A 356 -13.04 -6.37 -28.86
N PRO A 357 -13.27 -6.97 -30.03
CA PRO A 357 -14.51 -7.70 -30.34
C PRO A 357 -14.69 -8.96 -29.47
N GLU A 358 -13.61 -9.58 -29.02
CA GLU A 358 -13.63 -10.74 -28.12
C GLU A 358 -13.78 -10.35 -26.64
N GLU A 359 -13.84 -9.05 -26.34
CA GLU A 359 -13.99 -8.51 -24.98
C GLU A 359 -12.98 -9.11 -23.99
N ARG A 360 -11.69 -9.13 -24.37
CA ARG A 360 -10.62 -9.55 -23.45
C ARG A 360 -10.63 -8.64 -22.24
N VAL A 361 -10.71 -9.21 -21.04
CA VAL A 361 -10.63 -8.43 -19.80
C VAL A 361 -9.18 -8.00 -19.60
N VAL A 362 -8.96 -6.69 -19.52
CA VAL A 362 -7.65 -6.06 -19.31
C VAL A 362 -7.58 -5.24 -18.02
N GLY A 363 -8.69 -5.10 -17.29
CA GLY A 363 -8.72 -4.44 -16.00
C GLY A 363 -9.88 -4.94 -15.14
N VAL A 364 -9.61 -5.09 -13.84
CA VAL A 364 -10.60 -5.48 -12.82
C VAL A 364 -10.41 -4.55 -11.63
N HIS A 365 -11.45 -3.80 -11.27
CA HIS A 365 -11.40 -2.82 -10.19
C HIS A 365 -12.59 -3.04 -9.26
N THR A 366 -12.34 -3.25 -7.97
CA THR A 366 -13.35 -3.61 -6.97
C THR A 366 -13.16 -2.78 -5.71
N VAL A 367 -14.27 -2.42 -5.06
CA VAL A 367 -14.30 -1.66 -3.81
C VAL A 367 -15.42 -2.23 -2.95
N GLY A 368 -15.14 -2.58 -1.70
CA GLY A 368 -16.15 -3.12 -0.78
C GLY A 368 -15.62 -4.21 0.14
N LEU A 369 -16.45 -4.66 1.08
CA LEU A 369 -16.09 -5.73 2.00
C LEU A 369 -15.72 -7.03 1.24
N GLY A 370 -14.59 -7.63 1.60
CA GLY A 370 -14.11 -8.91 1.07
C GLY A 370 -13.35 -8.83 -0.25
N VAL A 371 -13.20 -7.63 -0.84
CA VAL A 371 -12.49 -7.49 -2.13
C VAL A 371 -10.98 -7.75 -1.99
N ASP A 372 -10.47 -7.56 -0.79
CA ASP A 372 -9.08 -7.81 -0.37
C ASP A 372 -8.66 -9.27 -0.54
N GLU A 373 -9.60 -10.22 -0.41
CA GLU A 373 -9.33 -11.66 -0.56
C GLU A 373 -9.74 -12.20 -1.95
N MET A 374 -10.78 -11.63 -2.58
CA MET A 374 -11.29 -12.20 -3.85
C MET A 374 -10.42 -11.89 -5.08
N LEU A 375 -9.70 -10.77 -5.08
CA LEU A 375 -9.00 -10.26 -6.27
C LEU A 375 -7.96 -11.24 -6.83
N GLN A 376 -7.32 -12.03 -5.96
CA GLN A 376 -6.20 -12.90 -6.35
C GLN A 376 -6.58 -13.93 -7.42
N GLY A 377 -7.80 -14.48 -7.36
CA GLY A 377 -8.31 -15.42 -8.38
C GLY A 377 -8.60 -14.73 -9.72
N PHE A 378 -9.13 -13.51 -9.68
CA PHE A 378 -9.42 -12.72 -10.88
C PHE A 378 -8.14 -12.19 -11.55
N ALA A 379 -7.09 -11.92 -10.77
CA ALA A 379 -5.77 -11.58 -11.30
C ALA A 379 -5.18 -12.73 -12.13
N LEU A 380 -5.38 -13.99 -11.70
CA LEU A 380 -5.00 -15.17 -12.49
C LEU A 380 -5.79 -15.21 -13.81
N ALA A 381 -7.10 -15.01 -13.78
CA ALA A 381 -7.94 -15.01 -14.99
C ALA A 381 -7.49 -13.93 -15.99
N LEU A 382 -7.19 -12.72 -15.51
CA LEU A 382 -6.65 -11.63 -16.33
C LEU A 382 -5.27 -12.01 -16.91
N LYS A 383 -4.39 -12.61 -16.10
CA LYS A 383 -3.06 -13.07 -16.56
C LYS A 383 -3.14 -14.12 -17.67
N LEU A 384 -4.16 -14.99 -17.60
CA LEU A 384 -4.46 -15.98 -18.63
C LEU A 384 -5.17 -15.39 -19.87
N GLY A 385 -5.47 -14.08 -19.87
CA GLY A 385 -6.10 -13.40 -20.99
C GLY A 385 -7.59 -13.72 -21.16
N ALA A 386 -8.30 -14.03 -20.07
CA ALA A 386 -9.70 -14.40 -20.11
C ALA A 386 -10.60 -13.30 -20.73
N THR A 387 -11.55 -13.74 -21.55
CA THR A 387 -12.58 -12.90 -22.21
C THR A 387 -13.82 -12.77 -21.34
N LYS A 388 -14.62 -11.72 -21.53
CA LYS A 388 -15.91 -11.55 -20.83
C LYS A 388 -16.81 -12.78 -20.97
N LYS A 389 -16.85 -13.41 -22.15
CA LYS A 389 -17.57 -14.67 -22.39
C LYS A 389 -17.09 -15.82 -21.49
N GLN A 390 -15.78 -15.92 -21.22
CA GLN A 390 -15.25 -16.93 -20.31
C GLN A 390 -15.60 -16.60 -18.85
N TRP A 391 -15.61 -15.33 -18.46
CA TRP A 391 -16.09 -14.91 -17.14
C TRP A 391 -17.57 -15.31 -16.95
N ASP A 392 -18.42 -15.04 -17.93
CA ASP A 392 -19.86 -15.37 -17.91
C ASP A 392 -20.15 -16.87 -17.94
N SER A 393 -19.17 -17.68 -18.39
CA SER A 393 -19.30 -19.14 -18.38
C SER A 393 -19.07 -19.77 -17.00
N VAL A 394 -18.52 -19.01 -16.05
CA VAL A 394 -18.26 -19.48 -14.68
C VAL A 394 -19.58 -19.48 -13.91
N CYS A 395 -19.94 -20.65 -13.36
CA CYS A 395 -21.08 -20.74 -12.44
C CYS A 395 -20.81 -19.91 -11.18
N ALA A 396 -21.71 -18.98 -10.87
CA ALA A 396 -21.64 -18.14 -9.68
C ALA A 396 -21.63 -18.95 -8.37
N ILE A 397 -20.93 -18.44 -7.36
CA ILE A 397 -21.04 -18.90 -5.96
C ILE A 397 -22.01 -17.95 -5.25
N HIS A 398 -23.12 -18.48 -4.73
CA HIS A 398 -24.19 -17.67 -4.16
C HIS A 398 -24.49 -18.04 -2.69
N PRO A 399 -24.69 -17.06 -1.77
CA PRO A 399 -24.55 -15.62 -1.96
C PRO A 399 -23.12 -15.12 -1.71
N THR A 400 -22.51 -14.39 -2.64
CA THR A 400 -21.21 -13.73 -2.45
C THR A 400 -21.11 -12.41 -3.18
N GLY A 401 -20.31 -11.46 -2.69
CA GLY A 401 -20.01 -10.25 -3.47
C GLY A 401 -19.26 -10.55 -4.77
N ALA A 402 -18.42 -11.59 -4.78
CA ALA A 402 -17.59 -11.97 -5.94
C ALA A 402 -18.41 -12.49 -7.13
N GLU A 403 -19.64 -12.98 -6.91
CA GLU A 403 -20.49 -13.50 -8.00
C GLU A 403 -20.86 -12.44 -9.04
N GLU A 404 -20.90 -11.17 -8.62
CA GLU A 404 -21.22 -10.02 -9.47
C GLU A 404 -20.24 -9.89 -10.63
N LEU A 405 -18.95 -10.20 -10.41
CA LEU A 405 -17.93 -10.15 -11.46
C LEU A 405 -18.17 -11.14 -12.60
N VAL A 406 -18.84 -12.27 -12.35
CA VAL A 406 -19.15 -13.30 -13.36
C VAL A 406 -20.61 -13.25 -13.83
N THR A 407 -21.37 -12.24 -13.38
CA THR A 407 -22.81 -12.07 -13.69
C THR A 407 -23.16 -10.67 -14.23
N MET A 408 -22.19 -9.75 -14.29
CA MET A 408 -22.32 -8.42 -14.90
C MET A 408 -22.85 -8.46 -16.34
N ARG A 409 -23.74 -7.52 -16.69
CA ARG A 409 -24.36 -7.40 -18.02
C ARG A 409 -24.15 -6.05 -18.66
#